data_AF-A0AA95EXE0-F1
#
_entry.id   AF-A0AA95EXE0-F1
#
_cell.length_a   1.000
_cell.length_b   1.000
_cell.length_c   1.000
_cell.angle_alpha   90.00
_cell.angle_beta   90.00
_cell.angle_gamma   90.00
#
_symmetry.space_group_name_H-M   'P 1'
#
loop_
_entity.id
_entity.type
_entity.pdbx_description
1 polymer ?
#
loop_
_entity_poly.entity_id
_entity_poly.type
_entity_poly.pdbx_seq_one_letter_code
_entity_poly.pdbx_strand_id
1 'polypeptide(L)'
;MIQFLRLTILVFLLTGCSSGHVANNSTQQPAYESPQLTSVQTATNDDESPTSNVTPPTEPNNDETIKNTLFTPDFKSISELMKLKKNQIIEKLGTDYTDGSGEGTEFGEGLFYEQYGLFITFGMFSKAGIIDTIYCRDNVDIKGAKLGMTFAEIQQVLGEGDLTNEPYISSSNFGLSYYLDNLAIWFGADEEDGVTSKLEITVSYYGSEDPVYPIYTQGFSDIEDIMSLNEEQVVAKFGSEYSLYYGNDGDTHLGEGLYYAQYGMVIIFDYDQQPAKVEYIFCQDNVDIKGAKMGMTFKEIQKILGKGELLDFSDMPWGIAYPPFYILTYEFGEFTVRFGADEKDGVTTELDIRRRY
;
A
#
# COMPACT_ATOMS: atom_id res chain seq x y z
N MET A 1 -36.86 -62.26 2.28
CA MET A 1 -35.56 -61.75 2.75
C MET A 1 -35.27 -60.49 1.92
N ILE A 2 -35.98 -59.41 2.26
CA ILE A 2 -35.47 -58.13 2.82
C ILE A 2 -34.81 -57.26 1.73
N GLN A 3 -35.14 -55.99 1.49
CA GLN A 3 -36.26 -55.08 1.77
C GLN A 3 -35.97 -53.81 0.93
N PHE A 4 -37.02 -53.23 0.35
CA PHE A 4 -37.27 -51.81 0.12
C PHE A 4 -36.21 -50.90 -0.53
N LEU A 5 -36.43 -50.72 -1.83
CA LEU A 5 -36.43 -49.45 -2.58
C LEU A 5 -36.95 -48.26 -1.73
N ARG A 6 -36.12 -47.21 -1.55
CA ARG A 6 -36.57 -45.87 -1.16
C ARG A 6 -36.20 -44.88 -2.25
N LEU A 7 -37.24 -44.47 -2.96
CA LEU A 7 -37.32 -43.36 -3.90
C LEU A 7 -37.38 -42.06 -3.10
N THR A 8 -36.37 -41.19 -3.23
CA THR A 8 -36.43 -39.83 -2.67
C THR A 8 -36.82 -38.87 -3.81
N ILE A 9 -38.07 -38.42 -3.77
CA ILE A 9 -38.59 -37.33 -4.59
C ILE A 9 -38.29 -36.04 -3.83
N LEU A 10 -37.42 -35.18 -4.36
CA LEU A 10 -37.25 -33.82 -3.85
C LEU A 10 -38.08 -32.87 -4.71
N VAL A 11 -39.14 -32.33 -4.13
CA VAL A 11 -40.00 -31.30 -4.71
C VAL A 11 -39.35 -29.94 -4.46
N PHE A 12 -38.88 -29.27 -5.51
CA PHE A 12 -38.58 -27.84 -5.46
C PHE A 12 -39.87 -27.05 -5.64
N LEU A 13 -40.37 -26.48 -4.55
CA LEU A 13 -41.40 -25.44 -4.59
C LEU A 13 -40.73 -24.10 -4.90
N LEU A 14 -40.92 -23.64 -6.13
CA LEU A 14 -40.75 -22.26 -6.54
C LEU A 14 -41.88 -21.43 -5.93
N THR A 15 -41.54 -20.49 -5.05
CA THR A 15 -42.38 -19.34 -4.75
C THR A 15 -41.57 -18.08 -5.01
N GLY A 16 -41.89 -17.41 -6.11
CA GLY A 16 -41.52 -16.03 -6.34
C GLY A 16 -42.43 -15.08 -5.57
N CYS A 17 -41.86 -13.97 -5.12
CA CYS A 17 -42.52 -12.68 -4.86
C CYS A 17 -41.51 -11.63 -5.34
N SER A 18 -41.74 -11.04 -6.51
CA SER A 18 -42.46 -9.78 -6.74
C SER A 18 -41.59 -8.54 -6.48
N SER A 19 -41.29 -7.89 -7.59
CA SER A 19 -40.87 -6.51 -7.79
C SER A 19 -41.50 -5.50 -6.83
N GLY A 20 -40.64 -4.73 -6.15
CA GLY A 20 -40.97 -3.47 -5.50
C GLY A 20 -40.00 -2.39 -5.97
N HIS A 21 -40.47 -1.50 -6.84
CA HIS A 21 -39.83 -0.21 -7.07
C HIS A 21 -39.91 0.61 -5.77
N VAL A 22 -38.75 0.95 -5.20
CA VAL A 22 -38.64 1.99 -4.18
C VAL A 22 -38.01 3.20 -4.85
N ALA A 23 -38.79 4.26 -4.98
CA ALA A 23 -38.32 5.59 -5.29
C ALA A 23 -37.43 6.07 -4.14
N ASN A 24 -36.16 6.35 -4.43
CA ASN A 24 -35.26 6.92 -3.44
C ASN A 24 -35.41 8.45 -3.50
N ASN A 25 -36.09 8.99 -2.49
CA ASN A 25 -36.16 10.42 -2.25
C ASN A 25 -34.80 10.91 -1.75
N SER A 26 -34.28 11.91 -2.46
CA SER A 26 -33.16 12.76 -2.06
C SER A 26 -33.30 13.18 -0.59
N THR A 27 -32.43 12.65 0.27
CA THR A 27 -32.29 13.14 1.65
C THR A 27 -31.10 14.07 1.66
N GLN A 28 -31.36 15.37 1.76
CA GLN A 28 -30.35 16.39 2.00
C GLN A 28 -29.66 16.09 3.33
N GLN A 29 -28.35 15.90 3.27
CA GLN A 29 -27.49 15.85 4.46
C GLN A 29 -27.36 17.28 5.02
N PRO A 30 -27.58 17.50 6.34
CA PRO A 30 -27.40 18.81 6.93
C PRO A 30 -25.93 19.22 6.91
N ALA A 31 -25.68 20.50 6.61
CA ALA A 31 -24.37 21.12 6.69
C ALA A 31 -23.81 20.98 8.11
N TYR A 32 -22.58 20.46 8.23
CA TYR A 32 -21.87 20.35 9.49
C TYR A 32 -21.13 21.67 9.75
N GLU A 33 -21.50 22.38 10.82
CA GLU A 33 -20.78 23.57 11.29
C GLU A 33 -19.50 23.16 12.02
N SER A 34 -18.35 23.71 11.61
CA SER A 34 -17.07 23.51 12.29
C SER A 34 -17.07 24.09 13.71
N PRO A 35 -16.48 23.43 14.72
CA PRO A 35 -16.37 23.98 16.06
C PRO A 35 -15.41 25.19 16.11
N GLN A 36 -15.86 26.29 16.72
CA GLN A 36 -15.00 27.42 17.05
C GLN A 36 -14.09 27.09 18.25
N LEU A 37 -12.78 27.24 18.06
CA LEU A 37 -11.78 27.18 19.12
C LEU A 37 -11.94 28.35 20.09
N THR A 38 -12.25 28.05 21.36
CA THR A 38 -12.26 29.05 22.43
C THR A 38 -10.84 29.15 23.01
N SER A 39 -10.22 30.31 22.87
CA SER A 39 -8.91 30.62 23.46
C SER A 39 -9.02 30.72 24.99
N VAL A 40 -8.25 29.90 25.72
CA VAL A 40 -8.10 30.05 27.18
C VAL A 40 -7.02 31.11 27.45
N GLN A 41 -7.43 32.23 28.04
CA GLN A 41 -6.54 33.25 28.60
C GLN A 41 -5.96 32.76 29.94
N THR A 42 -4.64 32.84 30.07
CA THR A 42 -3.90 32.64 31.32
C THR A 42 -3.99 33.90 32.19
N ALA A 43 -4.42 33.75 33.43
CA ALA A 43 -4.36 34.81 34.44
C ALA A 43 -3.14 34.61 35.36
N THR A 44 -2.41 35.70 35.52
CA THR A 44 -1.30 35.99 36.44
C THR A 44 -1.64 35.78 37.91
N ASN A 45 -0.65 35.42 38.73
CA ASN A 45 -0.43 35.99 40.06
C ASN A 45 1.04 35.84 40.48
N ASP A 46 1.61 36.97 40.90
CA ASP A 46 2.87 37.13 41.63
C ASP A 46 2.71 36.65 43.09
N ASP A 47 3.75 36.08 43.72
CA ASP A 47 4.38 36.68 44.94
C ASP A 47 5.65 35.94 45.45
N GLU A 48 6.64 36.76 45.83
CA GLU A 48 7.76 36.66 46.79
C GLU A 48 8.69 35.41 47.00
N SER A 49 9.93 35.52 46.46
CA SER A 49 11.32 35.39 47.03
C SER A 49 11.64 34.74 48.41
N PRO A 50 12.94 34.45 48.74
CA PRO A 50 14.04 33.88 47.97
C PRO A 50 14.83 32.78 48.74
N THR A 51 15.71 32.01 48.08
CA THR A 51 16.99 31.56 48.69
C THR A 51 17.99 31.14 47.63
N SER A 52 19.15 31.79 47.67
CA SER A 52 20.32 31.54 46.82
C SER A 52 20.93 30.17 47.07
N ASN A 53 21.34 29.49 46.00
CA ASN A 53 22.60 28.76 45.98
C ASN A 53 23.21 28.82 44.57
N VAL A 54 24.39 29.44 44.54
CA VAL A 54 25.25 29.63 43.37
C VAL A 54 25.92 28.30 43.03
N THR A 55 25.77 27.84 41.78
CA THR A 55 26.67 26.86 41.15
C THR A 55 27.21 27.51 39.87
N PRO A 56 28.53 27.53 39.63
CA PRO A 56 29.13 28.19 38.47
C PRO A 56 28.84 27.43 37.15
N PRO A 57 28.91 28.11 35.98
CA PRO A 57 28.32 27.65 34.74
C PRO A 57 29.18 26.58 34.06
N THR A 58 28.53 25.49 33.66
CA THR A 58 29.04 24.58 32.62
C THR A 58 28.97 25.32 31.29
N GLU A 59 30.08 25.31 30.55
CA GLU A 59 30.17 25.82 29.18
C GLU A 59 29.07 25.27 28.27
N PRO A 60 28.62 26.05 27.28
CA PRO A 60 27.56 25.64 26.37
C PRO A 60 28.09 24.51 25.49
N ASN A 61 27.57 23.32 25.70
CA ASN A 61 27.64 22.30 24.67
C ASN A 61 26.77 22.84 23.53
N ASN A 62 27.42 23.18 22.41
CA ASN A 62 26.75 23.58 21.17
C ASN A 62 25.85 22.43 20.75
N ASP A 63 24.61 22.46 21.24
CA ASP A 63 23.51 21.71 20.67
C ASP A 63 23.41 22.18 19.23
N GLU A 64 23.79 21.28 18.32
CA GLU A 64 23.57 21.47 16.90
C GLU A 64 22.10 21.83 16.75
N THR A 65 21.87 23.12 16.54
CA THR A 65 20.56 23.65 16.21
C THR A 65 20.22 22.96 14.91
N ILE A 66 19.44 21.88 15.00
CA ILE A 66 18.83 21.21 13.86
C ILE A 66 18.15 22.35 13.13
N LYS A 67 18.77 22.77 12.02
CA LYS A 67 18.19 23.75 11.13
C LYS A 67 16.93 23.08 10.63
N ASN A 68 15.80 23.36 11.27
CA ASN A 68 14.49 23.21 10.69
C ASN A 68 14.44 24.14 9.48
N THR A 69 15.06 23.70 8.38
CA THR A 69 14.78 24.25 7.07
C THR A 69 13.33 23.90 6.81
N LEU A 70 12.47 24.92 6.98
CA LEU A 70 11.04 24.83 6.72
C LEU A 70 10.85 24.24 5.31
N PHE A 71 10.29 23.03 5.24
CA PHE A 71 10.00 22.41 3.96
C PHE A 71 9.00 23.28 3.20
N THR A 72 9.28 23.55 1.94
CA THR A 72 8.39 24.31 1.05
C THR A 72 7.84 23.33 0.02
N PRO A 73 6.51 23.13 -0.08
CA PRO A 73 5.92 22.16 -0.99
C PRO A 73 5.89 22.67 -2.44
N ASP A 74 7.07 22.93 -3.00
CA ASP A 74 7.26 23.24 -4.42
C ASP A 74 7.59 21.96 -5.23
N PHE A 75 7.47 22.04 -6.55
CA PHE A 75 7.74 20.90 -7.44
C PHE A 75 9.12 20.25 -7.19
N LYS A 76 10.15 21.06 -6.92
CA LYS A 76 11.50 20.53 -6.69
C LYS A 76 11.54 19.70 -5.41
N SER A 77 10.98 20.22 -4.33
CA SER A 77 10.96 19.56 -3.02
C SER A 77 10.09 18.31 -3.05
N ILE A 78 8.96 18.36 -3.78
CA ILE A 78 8.12 17.18 -4.02
C ILE A 78 8.86 16.12 -4.85
N SER A 79 9.55 16.51 -5.92
CA SER A 79 10.35 15.57 -6.73
C SER A 79 11.47 14.91 -5.92
N GLU A 80 12.04 15.61 -4.94
CA GLU A 80 12.95 15.00 -3.97
C GLU A 80 12.23 14.03 -3.02
N LEU A 81 11.05 14.38 -2.50
CA LEU A 81 10.24 13.49 -1.64
C LEU A 81 9.88 12.18 -2.35
N MET A 82 9.48 12.24 -3.63
CA MET A 82 9.11 11.07 -4.44
C MET A 82 10.22 10.02 -4.58
N LYS A 83 11.46 10.34 -4.19
CA LYS A 83 12.61 9.43 -4.21
C LYS A 83 12.91 8.80 -2.86
N LEU A 84 12.20 9.20 -1.81
CA LEU A 84 12.44 8.79 -0.43
C LEU A 84 11.50 7.66 -0.01
N LYS A 85 11.98 6.85 0.92
CA LYS A 85 11.15 5.87 1.64
C LYS A 85 10.38 6.56 2.78
N LYS A 86 9.32 5.91 3.28
CA LYS A 86 8.50 6.37 4.43
C LYS A 86 9.32 6.95 5.59
N ASN A 87 10.32 6.22 6.11
CA ASN A 87 11.13 6.68 7.24
C ASN A 87 11.96 7.93 6.93
N GLN A 88 12.47 8.06 5.70
CA GLN A 88 13.23 9.22 5.26
C GLN A 88 12.34 10.44 5.07
N ILE A 89 11.08 10.23 4.69
CA ILE A 89 10.07 11.31 4.63
C ILE A 89 9.77 11.82 6.04
N ILE A 90 9.57 10.92 7.01
CA ILE A 90 9.36 11.30 8.41
C ILE A 90 10.57 12.07 8.95
N GLU A 91 11.80 11.63 8.65
CA GLU A 91 13.02 12.35 9.01
C GLU A 91 13.09 13.74 8.36
N LYS A 92 12.70 13.86 7.09
CA LYS A 92 12.79 15.12 6.31
C LYS A 92 11.67 16.12 6.63
N LEU A 93 10.44 15.65 6.84
CA LEU A 93 9.25 16.48 7.05
C LEU A 93 8.91 16.66 8.53
N GLY A 94 9.40 15.76 9.38
CA GLY A 94 9.12 15.71 10.81
C GLY A 94 8.07 14.66 11.17
N THR A 95 7.89 14.50 12.49
CA THR A 95 6.91 13.57 13.10
C THR A 95 5.55 14.21 13.36
N ASP A 96 5.37 15.47 12.96
CA ASP A 96 4.11 16.20 13.09
C ASP A 96 3.22 15.88 11.88
N TYR A 97 2.71 14.66 11.85
CA TYR A 97 1.76 14.16 10.87
C TYR A 97 0.64 13.41 11.58
N THR A 98 -0.49 13.24 10.91
CA THR A 98 -1.52 12.29 11.33
C THR A 98 -1.53 11.10 10.39
N ASP A 99 -1.61 9.89 10.93
CA ASP A 99 -1.94 8.72 10.10
C ASP A 99 -3.36 8.94 9.55
N GLY A 100 -3.52 8.74 8.24
CA GLY A 100 -4.80 8.88 7.57
C GLY A 100 -5.04 7.73 6.62
N SER A 101 -6.25 7.18 6.63
CA SER A 101 -6.82 6.52 5.47
C SER A 101 -7.44 7.62 4.61
N GLY A 102 -7.13 7.70 3.32
CA GLY A 102 -7.67 8.77 2.49
C GLY A 102 -9.20 8.85 2.54
N GLU A 103 -9.75 10.07 2.43
CA GLU A 103 -11.20 10.25 2.43
C GLU A 103 -11.75 10.04 1.01
N GLY A 104 -12.78 9.20 0.87
CA GLY A 104 -13.48 8.99 -0.41
C GLY A 104 -12.70 8.14 -1.42
N THR A 105 -12.24 8.76 -2.52
CA THR A 105 -11.50 8.07 -3.61
C THR A 105 -9.98 8.02 -3.38
N GLU A 106 -9.52 8.62 -2.28
CA GLU A 106 -8.12 8.58 -1.87
C GLU A 106 -7.85 7.22 -1.22
N PHE A 107 -7.38 6.27 -2.01
CA PHE A 107 -7.14 4.91 -1.51
C PHE A 107 -5.80 4.83 -0.78
N GLY A 108 -5.78 4.08 0.33
CA GLY A 108 -4.57 3.68 1.05
C GLY A 108 -4.33 4.40 2.38
N GLU A 109 -3.53 3.75 3.23
CA GLU A 109 -2.96 4.38 4.43
C GLU A 109 -1.81 5.31 4.04
N GLY A 110 -1.75 6.47 4.67
CA GLY A 110 -0.78 7.51 4.34
C GLY A 110 -0.43 8.41 5.51
N LEU A 111 0.53 9.29 5.25
CA LEU A 111 0.96 10.34 6.18
C LEU A 111 0.34 11.66 5.73
N PHE A 112 -0.48 12.25 6.60
CA PHE A 112 -1.06 13.57 6.35
C PHE A 112 -0.26 14.65 7.09
N TYR A 113 0.38 15.52 6.31
CA TYR A 113 1.13 16.68 6.76
C TYR A 113 0.33 17.95 6.45
N GLU A 114 -0.58 18.32 7.35
CA GLU A 114 -1.48 19.47 7.17
C GLU A 114 -0.72 20.79 6.95
N GLN A 115 0.39 20.99 7.67
CA GLN A 115 1.25 22.17 7.56
C GLN A 115 1.89 22.33 6.18
N TYR A 116 2.06 21.23 5.44
CA TYR A 116 2.59 21.24 4.07
C TYR A 116 1.51 21.01 3.02
N GLY A 117 0.27 20.75 3.44
CA GLY A 117 -0.85 20.41 2.56
C GLY A 117 -0.59 19.15 1.72
N LEU A 118 0.09 18.16 2.31
CA LEU A 118 0.43 16.91 1.63
C LEU A 118 -0.27 15.74 2.32
N PHE A 119 -0.96 14.91 1.55
CA PHE A 119 -1.31 13.55 1.95
C PHE A 119 -0.51 12.56 1.10
N ILE A 120 0.39 11.81 1.74
CA ILE A 120 1.35 10.93 1.07
C ILE A 120 0.92 9.49 1.29
N THR A 121 0.54 8.80 0.23
CA THR A 121 0.16 7.38 0.25
C THR A 121 1.31 6.50 -0.23
N PHE A 122 1.34 5.26 0.25
CA PHE A 122 2.42 4.32 -0.02
C PHE A 122 1.88 3.01 -0.59
N GLY A 123 2.55 2.47 -1.61
CA GLY A 123 2.49 1.06 -1.96
C GLY A 123 1.13 0.46 -2.32
N MET A 124 0.16 1.23 -2.82
CA MET A 124 -1.07 0.63 -3.35
C MET A 124 -0.81 -0.01 -4.72
N PHE A 125 -0.08 0.68 -5.61
CA PHE A 125 0.34 0.15 -6.91
C PHE A 125 1.87 0.02 -7.05
N SER A 126 2.64 0.50 -6.08
CA SER A 126 4.11 0.50 -6.07
C SER A 126 4.69 -0.47 -5.04
N LYS A 127 6.02 -0.70 -5.09
CA LYS A 127 6.72 -1.44 -4.03
C LYS A 127 6.50 -0.73 -2.70
N ALA A 128 6.02 -1.45 -1.70
CA ALA A 128 5.53 -0.79 -0.52
C ALA A 128 6.67 -0.14 0.32
N GLY A 129 6.32 0.97 0.98
CA GLY A 129 7.26 1.91 1.59
C GLY A 129 7.80 2.98 0.65
N ILE A 130 7.49 2.90 -0.66
CA ILE A 130 7.68 3.95 -1.66
C ILE A 130 6.39 4.75 -1.80
N ILE A 131 6.52 6.05 -2.06
CA ILE A 131 5.37 6.92 -2.35
C ILE A 131 4.69 6.43 -3.62
N ASP A 132 3.37 6.21 -3.52
CA ASP A 132 2.54 5.89 -4.67
C ASP A 132 1.93 7.18 -5.25
N THR A 133 1.18 7.90 -4.40
CA THR A 133 0.53 9.16 -4.75
C THR A 133 0.71 10.19 -3.64
N ILE A 134 0.99 11.43 -4.03
CA ILE A 134 0.88 12.61 -3.16
C ILE A 134 -0.35 13.41 -3.59
N TYR A 135 -1.33 13.50 -2.71
CA TYR A 135 -2.46 14.40 -2.85
C TYR A 135 -2.09 15.74 -2.23
N CYS A 136 -2.31 16.81 -2.98
CA CYS A 136 -1.83 18.15 -2.67
C CYS A 136 -2.99 19.09 -2.36
N ARG A 137 -2.79 19.99 -1.38
CA ARG A 137 -3.71 21.10 -1.08
C ARG A 137 -3.26 22.40 -1.77
N ASP A 138 -3.97 23.48 -1.49
CA ASP A 138 -3.89 24.79 -2.15
C ASP A 138 -2.57 25.55 -1.93
N ASN A 139 -1.77 25.12 -0.97
CA ASN A 139 -0.43 25.66 -0.69
C ASN A 139 0.70 25.01 -1.51
N VAL A 140 0.41 23.99 -2.33
CA VAL A 140 1.39 23.31 -3.18
C VAL A 140 1.55 24.03 -4.53
N ASP A 141 2.81 24.27 -4.93
CA ASP A 141 3.15 24.97 -6.18
C ASP A 141 3.92 24.06 -7.16
N ILE A 142 3.36 23.88 -8.34
CA ILE A 142 3.96 23.15 -9.46
C ILE A 142 4.43 24.14 -10.52
N LYS A 143 5.63 24.69 -10.33
CA LYS A 143 6.26 25.66 -11.27
C LYS A 143 5.34 26.85 -11.58
N GLY A 144 4.56 27.30 -10.60
CA GLY A 144 3.57 28.39 -10.69
C GLY A 144 2.13 27.93 -10.89
N ALA A 145 1.89 26.67 -11.24
CA ALA A 145 0.55 26.08 -11.34
C ALA A 145 0.12 25.50 -9.99
N LYS A 146 -1.14 25.75 -9.58
CA LYS A 146 -1.67 25.33 -8.29
C LYS A 146 -3.17 25.11 -8.35
N LEU A 147 -3.72 24.50 -7.30
CA LEU A 147 -5.17 24.40 -7.12
C LEU A 147 -5.87 25.76 -7.15
N GLY A 148 -7.12 25.74 -7.63
CA GLY A 148 -7.94 26.94 -7.80
C GLY A 148 -7.68 27.69 -9.12
N MET A 149 -6.70 27.26 -9.92
CA MET A 149 -6.54 27.71 -11.30
C MET A 149 -7.43 26.91 -12.24
N THR A 150 -7.88 27.53 -13.33
CA THR A 150 -8.51 26.85 -14.47
C THR A 150 -7.47 26.10 -15.31
N PHE A 151 -7.90 25.13 -16.13
CA PHE A 151 -6.99 24.43 -17.04
C PHE A 151 -6.28 25.39 -18.01
N ALA A 152 -6.97 26.41 -18.51
CA ALA A 152 -6.36 27.41 -19.39
C ALA A 152 -5.26 28.21 -18.69
N GLU A 153 -5.43 28.57 -17.41
CA GLU A 153 -4.39 29.23 -16.61
C GLU A 153 -3.20 28.30 -16.36
N ILE A 154 -3.45 27.02 -16.06
CA ILE A 154 -2.40 26.02 -15.86
C ILE A 154 -1.60 25.81 -17.15
N GLN A 155 -2.27 25.71 -18.30
CA GLN A 155 -1.61 25.57 -19.60
C GLN A 155 -0.77 26.79 -19.98
N GLN A 156 -1.16 28.00 -19.56
CA GLN A 156 -0.31 29.19 -19.75
C GLN A 156 1.00 29.11 -18.95
N VAL A 157 1.00 28.41 -17.81
CA VAL A 157 2.17 28.26 -16.94
C VAL A 157 3.04 27.07 -17.34
N LEU A 158 2.42 25.90 -17.53
CA LEU A 158 3.11 24.62 -17.77
C LEU A 158 3.24 24.24 -19.24
N GLY A 159 2.53 24.92 -20.14
CA GLY A 159 2.40 24.57 -21.55
C GLY A 159 1.21 23.64 -21.81
N GLU A 160 1.13 23.12 -23.04
CA GLU A 160 0.11 22.14 -23.41
C GLU A 160 0.24 20.86 -22.58
N GLY A 161 -0.89 20.37 -22.07
CA GLY A 161 -1.00 19.11 -21.33
C GLY A 161 -2.08 18.23 -21.94
N ASP A 162 -2.21 17.01 -21.42
CA ASP A 162 -3.20 16.04 -21.91
C ASP A 162 -4.52 16.23 -21.16
N LEU A 163 -5.52 16.81 -21.83
CA LEU A 163 -6.86 16.97 -21.30
C LEU A 163 -7.68 15.69 -21.54
N THR A 164 -8.26 15.15 -20.49
CA THR A 164 -9.06 13.93 -20.51
C THR A 164 -10.44 14.16 -19.89
N ASN A 165 -11.44 13.47 -20.44
CA ASN A 165 -12.83 13.44 -19.94
C ASN A 165 -13.16 12.04 -19.41
N GLU A 166 -12.21 11.43 -18.71
CA GLU A 166 -12.40 10.15 -18.06
C GLU A 166 -12.20 10.37 -16.55
N PRO A 167 -13.17 9.99 -15.70
CA PRO A 167 -13.01 10.09 -14.26
C PRO A 167 -11.91 9.12 -13.83
N TYR A 168 -10.69 9.63 -13.68
CA TYR A 168 -9.53 8.84 -13.33
C TYR A 168 -9.55 8.54 -11.83
N ILE A 169 -10.27 7.50 -11.39
CA ILE A 169 -10.34 6.96 -10.00
C ILE A 169 -10.83 7.96 -8.93
N SER A 170 -10.66 9.26 -9.14
CA SER A 170 -10.96 10.37 -8.28
C SER A 170 -12.21 11.06 -8.82
N SER A 171 -13.02 11.56 -7.88
CA SER A 171 -14.38 12.09 -8.11
C SER A 171 -14.56 13.30 -9.04
N SER A 172 -13.58 13.65 -9.88
CA SER A 172 -13.67 14.76 -10.83
C SER A 172 -13.97 14.25 -12.24
N ASN A 173 -14.73 15.03 -13.02
CA ASN A 173 -15.15 14.63 -14.37
C ASN A 173 -14.08 14.92 -15.43
N PHE A 174 -13.23 15.92 -15.19
CA PHE A 174 -12.20 16.36 -16.12
C PHE A 174 -10.84 16.38 -15.46
N GLY A 175 -9.83 16.01 -16.24
CA GLY A 175 -8.45 15.92 -15.78
C GLY A 175 -7.47 16.51 -16.79
N LEU A 176 -6.51 17.30 -16.30
CA LEU A 176 -5.38 17.80 -17.08
C LEU A 176 -4.08 17.19 -16.55
N SER A 177 -3.39 16.43 -17.40
CA SER A 177 -2.17 15.71 -17.05
C SER A 177 -0.91 16.32 -17.65
N TYR A 178 0.17 16.26 -16.88
CA TYR A 178 1.53 16.60 -17.31
C TYR A 178 2.50 15.51 -16.90
N TYR A 179 3.50 15.26 -17.75
CA TYR A 179 4.66 14.44 -17.42
C TYR A 179 5.87 15.36 -17.25
N LEU A 180 6.22 15.63 -15.99
CA LEU A 180 7.39 16.44 -15.66
C LEU A 180 8.45 15.55 -15.01
N ASP A 181 9.59 15.44 -15.67
CA ASP A 181 10.64 14.50 -15.31
C ASP A 181 10.09 13.05 -15.28
N ASN A 182 10.16 12.37 -14.13
CA ASN A 182 9.61 11.02 -13.92
C ASN A 182 8.26 11.01 -13.19
N LEU A 183 7.59 12.16 -13.11
CA LEU A 183 6.35 12.33 -12.36
C LEU A 183 5.19 12.61 -13.30
N ALA A 184 4.08 11.93 -13.06
CA ALA A 184 2.79 12.29 -13.61
C ALA A 184 2.10 13.24 -12.63
N ILE A 185 1.67 14.40 -13.13
CA ILE A 185 0.97 15.43 -12.37
C ILE A 185 -0.42 15.53 -12.97
N TRP A 186 -1.44 15.43 -12.14
CA TRP A 186 -2.83 15.48 -12.55
C TRP A 186 -3.57 16.56 -11.79
N PHE A 187 -4.26 17.43 -12.54
CA PHE A 187 -5.18 18.43 -12.00
C PHE A 187 -6.62 18.04 -12.33
N GLY A 188 -7.50 18.01 -11.33
CA GLY A 188 -8.90 17.62 -11.48
C GLY A 188 -9.88 18.78 -11.32
N ALA A 189 -10.93 18.80 -12.14
CA ALA A 189 -12.07 19.71 -12.03
C ALA A 189 -13.40 19.01 -12.35
N ASP A 190 -14.50 19.50 -11.79
CA ASP A 190 -15.84 18.93 -12.02
C ASP A 190 -16.45 19.38 -13.36
N GLU A 191 -15.95 20.48 -13.92
CA GLU A 191 -16.35 21.07 -15.20
C GLU A 191 -15.10 21.30 -16.08
N GLU A 192 -15.24 21.20 -17.40
CA GLU A 192 -14.13 21.29 -18.38
C GLU A 192 -13.38 22.63 -18.30
N ASP A 193 -14.09 23.73 -18.07
CA ASP A 193 -13.53 25.07 -17.88
C ASP A 193 -13.50 25.47 -16.39
N GLY A 194 -13.69 24.51 -15.50
CA GLY A 194 -13.79 24.71 -14.06
C GLY A 194 -12.46 25.09 -13.41
N VAL A 195 -12.55 25.63 -12.19
CA VAL A 195 -11.38 25.74 -11.31
C VAL A 195 -11.02 24.36 -10.79
N THR A 196 -9.73 24.08 -10.76
CA THR A 196 -9.22 22.80 -10.26
C THR A 196 -9.45 22.68 -8.76
N SER A 197 -9.97 21.52 -8.35
CA SER A 197 -10.24 21.17 -6.95
C SER A 197 -9.33 20.04 -6.45
N LYS A 198 -8.60 19.37 -7.35
CA LYS A 198 -7.69 18.27 -7.02
C LYS A 198 -6.34 18.39 -7.73
N LEU A 199 -5.29 18.02 -7.00
CA LEU A 199 -3.93 17.94 -7.50
C LEU A 199 -3.28 16.67 -6.94
N GLU A 200 -2.86 15.81 -7.86
CA GLU A 200 -2.26 14.51 -7.56
C GLU A 200 -0.91 14.39 -8.27
N ILE A 201 0.06 13.81 -7.59
CA ILE A 201 1.40 13.58 -8.13
C ILE A 201 1.77 12.12 -7.90
N THR A 202 2.04 11.41 -8.98
CA THR A 202 2.42 10.00 -8.97
C THR A 202 3.73 9.78 -9.71
N VAL A 203 4.37 8.63 -9.51
CA VAL A 203 5.48 8.21 -10.36
C VAL A 203 4.91 7.76 -11.71
N SER A 204 5.41 8.33 -12.80
CA SER A 204 5.04 7.87 -14.14
C SER A 204 5.71 6.52 -14.41
N TYR A 205 4.93 5.44 -14.43
CA TYR A 205 5.38 4.13 -14.92
C TYR A 205 5.65 4.13 -16.43
N TYR A 206 5.19 5.15 -17.16
CA TYR A 206 5.54 5.37 -18.55
C TYR A 206 6.93 6.00 -18.64
N GLY A 207 7.97 5.18 -18.54
CA GLY A 207 9.33 5.53 -19.00
C GLY A 207 10.48 5.32 -18.02
N SER A 208 10.24 4.96 -16.75
CA SER A 208 11.33 4.54 -15.86
C SER A 208 11.53 3.04 -15.96
N GLU A 209 12.71 2.62 -16.43
CA GLU A 209 13.24 1.28 -16.10
C GLU A 209 13.02 1.06 -14.60
N ASP A 210 12.33 -0.03 -14.22
CA ASP A 210 12.12 -0.39 -12.82
C ASP A 210 13.42 -0.15 -12.05
N PRO A 211 13.41 0.61 -10.93
CA PRO A 211 14.63 0.82 -10.18
C PRO A 211 15.26 -0.54 -9.86
N VAL A 212 16.41 -0.80 -10.49
CA VAL A 212 17.20 -2.02 -10.35
C VAL A 212 17.83 -1.97 -8.96
N TYR A 213 17.04 -2.37 -7.95
CA TYR A 213 17.60 -2.66 -6.64
C TYR A 213 18.54 -3.84 -6.76
N PRO A 214 19.64 -3.87 -6.00
CA PRO A 214 20.49 -5.05 -5.95
C PRO A 214 19.62 -6.24 -5.58
N ILE A 215 19.51 -7.19 -6.51
CA ILE A 215 18.84 -8.46 -6.31
C ILE A 215 19.62 -9.18 -5.21
N TYR A 216 19.13 -9.11 -3.98
CA TYR A 216 19.59 -9.99 -2.93
C TYR A 216 18.98 -11.37 -3.21
N THR A 217 19.68 -12.19 -3.99
CA THR A 217 19.43 -13.64 -3.99
C THR A 217 19.88 -14.18 -2.64
N GLN A 218 19.02 -14.06 -1.64
CA GLN A 218 19.20 -14.80 -0.41
C GLN A 218 18.64 -16.20 -0.69
N GLY A 219 19.53 -17.18 -0.82
CA GLY A 219 19.10 -18.57 -0.83
C GLY A 219 18.41 -18.84 0.50
N PHE A 220 17.15 -19.24 0.47
CA PHE A 220 16.40 -19.61 1.67
C PHE A 220 16.86 -20.99 2.16
N SER A 221 18.05 -21.06 2.75
CA SER A 221 18.44 -22.25 3.51
C SER A 221 17.63 -22.38 4.81
N ASP A 222 17.05 -21.27 5.29
CA ASP A 222 16.51 -21.13 6.64
C ASP A 222 15.00 -20.79 6.64
N ILE A 223 14.22 -21.34 5.69
CA ILE A 223 12.74 -21.15 5.64
C ILE A 223 12.10 -21.49 6.98
N GLU A 224 12.52 -22.61 7.56
CA GLU A 224 12.02 -23.10 8.84
C GLU A 224 12.25 -22.07 9.96
N ASP A 225 13.40 -21.37 9.94
CA ASP A 225 13.69 -20.31 10.90
C ASP A 225 12.71 -19.15 10.75
N ILE A 226 12.49 -18.66 9.52
CA ILE A 226 11.59 -17.53 9.26
C ILE A 226 10.16 -17.88 9.64
N MET A 227 9.69 -19.06 9.23
CA MET A 227 8.35 -19.52 9.52
C MET A 227 8.11 -19.78 11.03
N SER A 228 9.17 -19.85 11.84
CA SER A 228 9.05 -20.00 13.30
C SER A 228 8.89 -18.68 14.06
N LEU A 229 9.11 -17.54 13.39
CA LEU A 229 9.14 -16.22 14.04
C LEU A 229 7.74 -15.67 14.30
N ASN A 230 7.66 -14.81 15.31
CA ASN A 230 6.57 -13.85 15.46
C ASN A 230 6.90 -12.51 14.76
N GLU A 231 5.95 -11.59 14.74
CA GLU A 231 6.10 -10.29 14.08
C GLU A 231 7.30 -9.48 14.60
N GLU A 232 7.44 -9.33 15.93
CA GLU A 232 8.57 -8.61 16.53
C GLU A 232 9.92 -9.22 16.12
N GLN A 233 10.00 -10.55 16.04
CA GLN A 233 11.20 -11.28 15.65
C GLN A 233 11.49 -11.15 14.15
N VAL A 234 10.46 -11.11 13.30
CA VAL A 234 10.61 -10.81 11.86
C VAL A 234 11.22 -9.42 11.69
N VAL A 235 10.67 -8.41 12.38
CA VAL A 235 11.20 -7.03 12.35
C VAL A 235 12.63 -6.98 12.88
N ALA A 236 12.94 -7.69 13.96
CA ALA A 236 14.29 -7.75 14.49
C ALA A 236 15.28 -8.42 13.52
N LYS A 237 14.84 -9.42 12.75
CA LYS A 237 15.69 -10.17 11.80
C LYS A 237 15.91 -9.43 10.48
N PHE A 238 14.87 -8.83 9.91
CA PHE A 238 14.89 -8.22 8.57
C PHE A 238 14.96 -6.70 8.59
N GLY A 239 14.87 -6.09 9.77
CA GLY A 239 14.87 -4.65 9.98
C GLY A 239 13.47 -4.04 9.94
N SER A 240 13.43 -2.76 10.29
CA SER A 240 12.22 -1.92 10.25
C SER A 240 11.96 -1.30 8.89
N GLU A 241 12.80 -1.59 7.88
CA GLU A 241 12.56 -1.21 6.48
C GLU A 241 11.61 -2.19 5.81
N TYR A 242 10.36 -2.19 6.28
CA TYR A 242 9.24 -2.88 5.67
C TYR A 242 8.10 -1.90 5.44
N SER A 243 7.08 -2.39 4.78
CA SER A 243 5.79 -1.71 4.63
C SER A 243 4.67 -2.67 4.97
N LEU A 244 3.58 -2.14 5.50
CA LEU A 244 2.40 -2.95 5.79
C LEU A 244 1.81 -3.47 4.48
N TYR A 245 1.46 -4.74 4.49
CA TYR A 245 0.77 -5.42 3.43
C TYR A 245 -0.63 -5.76 3.91
N TYR A 246 -1.63 -5.23 3.21
CA TYR A 246 -3.03 -5.55 3.42
C TYR A 246 -3.49 -6.35 2.22
N GLY A 247 -3.36 -7.67 2.33
CA GLY A 247 -3.72 -8.56 1.24
C GLY A 247 -5.23 -8.58 1.10
N ASN A 248 -5.75 -7.92 0.07
CA ASN A 248 -7.15 -7.99 -0.28
C ASN A 248 -7.26 -8.39 -1.76
N ASP A 249 -7.47 -9.68 -2.00
CA ASP A 249 -7.77 -10.17 -3.36
C ASP A 249 -9.30 -10.25 -3.51
N GLY A 250 -9.90 -9.08 -3.72
CA GLY A 250 -11.35 -8.91 -3.80
C GLY A 250 -12.07 -9.28 -2.50
N ASP A 251 -12.84 -10.37 -2.51
CA ASP A 251 -13.63 -10.85 -1.37
C ASP A 251 -12.79 -11.66 -0.36
N THR A 252 -11.51 -11.91 -0.64
CA THR A 252 -10.63 -12.71 0.22
C THR A 252 -9.61 -11.81 0.89
N HIS A 253 -9.78 -11.54 2.19
CA HIS A 253 -8.72 -10.99 3.01
C HIS A 253 -7.63 -12.06 3.15
N LEU A 254 -6.50 -11.85 2.47
CA LEU A 254 -5.30 -12.68 2.56
C LEU A 254 -4.52 -12.40 3.86
N GLY A 255 -4.96 -11.43 4.66
CA GLY A 255 -4.41 -11.10 5.96
C GLY A 255 -3.55 -9.84 5.98
N GLU A 256 -3.12 -9.46 7.18
CA GLU A 256 -2.16 -8.38 7.44
C GLU A 256 -0.74 -8.96 7.48
N GLY A 257 0.22 -8.25 6.90
CA GLY A 257 1.59 -8.71 6.81
C GLY A 257 2.61 -7.60 6.63
N LEU A 258 3.88 -7.99 6.52
CA LEU A 258 5.02 -7.11 6.29
C LEU A 258 5.64 -7.41 4.91
N TYR A 259 5.66 -6.41 4.03
CA TYR A 259 6.38 -6.47 2.76
C TYR A 259 7.80 -5.93 2.90
N TYR A 260 8.77 -6.77 2.54
CA TYR A 260 10.19 -6.47 2.49
C TYR A 260 10.69 -6.45 1.04
N ALA A 261 10.59 -5.28 0.39
CA ALA A 261 10.96 -5.10 -1.01
C ALA A 261 12.40 -5.55 -1.32
N GLN A 262 13.35 -5.26 -0.43
CA GLN A 262 14.77 -5.65 -0.60
C GLN A 262 14.98 -7.16 -0.62
N TYR A 263 14.07 -7.93 -0.03
CA TYR A 263 14.12 -9.39 0.01
C TYR A 263 13.10 -10.05 -0.94
N GLY A 264 12.23 -9.26 -1.59
CA GLY A 264 11.16 -9.79 -2.42
C GLY A 264 10.18 -10.69 -1.66
N MET A 265 9.87 -10.36 -0.40
CA MET A 265 8.99 -11.15 0.45
C MET A 265 7.81 -10.34 0.96
N VAL A 266 6.62 -10.94 0.97
CA VAL A 266 5.52 -10.53 1.86
C VAL A 266 5.38 -11.61 2.92
N ILE A 267 5.45 -11.25 4.19
CA ILE A 267 5.31 -12.18 5.33
C ILE A 267 3.98 -11.88 6.02
N ILE A 268 3.06 -12.83 6.07
CA ILE A 268 1.72 -12.69 6.65
C ILE A 268 1.65 -13.49 7.95
N PHE A 269 0.94 -12.95 8.94
CA PHE A 269 0.86 -13.50 10.29
C PHE A 269 -0.54 -14.04 10.60
N ASP A 270 -0.56 -15.19 11.29
CA ASP A 270 -1.74 -15.73 11.95
C ASP A 270 -1.92 -15.02 13.30
N TYR A 271 -2.80 -14.02 13.33
CA TYR A 271 -3.12 -13.24 14.53
C TYR A 271 -4.07 -13.94 15.49
N ASP A 272 -4.66 -15.08 15.11
CA ASP A 272 -5.43 -15.93 16.02
C ASP A 272 -4.50 -16.67 17.01
N GLN A 273 -3.20 -16.79 16.68
CA GLN A 273 -2.17 -17.25 17.60
C GLN A 273 -1.57 -16.12 18.44
N GLN A 274 -1.19 -16.45 19.68
CA GLN A 274 -0.55 -15.50 20.60
C GLN A 274 0.75 -16.10 21.17
N PRO A 275 1.94 -15.56 20.83
CA PRO A 275 2.14 -14.45 19.90
C PRO A 275 1.78 -14.84 18.45
N ALA A 276 1.38 -13.86 17.64
CA ALA A 276 1.10 -14.05 16.22
C ALA A 276 2.33 -14.65 15.53
N LYS A 277 2.13 -15.63 14.66
CA LYS A 277 3.24 -16.34 13.98
C LYS A 277 3.14 -16.19 12.48
N VAL A 278 4.27 -16.33 11.79
CA VAL A 278 4.26 -16.43 10.33
C VAL A 278 3.38 -17.61 9.90
N GLU A 279 2.37 -17.28 9.11
CA GLU A 279 1.41 -18.19 8.48
C GLU A 279 1.84 -18.49 7.05
N TYR A 280 2.28 -17.44 6.36
CA TYR A 280 2.43 -17.42 4.92
C TYR A 280 3.57 -16.48 4.50
N ILE A 281 4.32 -16.84 3.46
CA ILE A 281 5.26 -15.96 2.77
C ILE A 281 4.98 -15.98 1.26
N PHE A 282 4.63 -14.84 0.66
CA PHE A 282 4.66 -14.67 -0.80
C PHE A 282 6.05 -14.22 -1.23
N CYS A 283 6.52 -14.78 -2.34
CA CYS A 283 7.86 -14.55 -2.84
C CYS A 283 7.84 -13.93 -4.24
N GLN A 284 8.70 -12.94 -4.47
CA GLN A 284 8.96 -12.37 -5.79
C GLN A 284 10.05 -13.16 -6.52
N ASP A 285 10.37 -12.76 -7.76
CA ASP A 285 11.22 -13.49 -8.71
C ASP A 285 12.71 -13.57 -8.30
N ASN A 286 13.12 -12.73 -7.37
CA ASN A 286 14.44 -12.71 -6.76
C ASN A 286 14.63 -13.72 -5.62
N VAL A 287 13.55 -14.35 -5.14
CA VAL A 287 13.60 -15.35 -4.07
C VAL A 287 14.01 -16.71 -4.63
N ASP A 288 14.94 -17.36 -3.94
CA ASP A 288 15.48 -18.68 -4.29
C ASP A 288 15.33 -19.69 -3.15
N ILE A 289 14.75 -20.84 -3.46
CA ILE A 289 14.59 -22.00 -2.57
C ILE A 289 15.55 -23.09 -3.01
N LYS A 290 16.74 -23.15 -2.40
CA LYS A 290 17.79 -24.16 -2.68
C LYS A 290 18.13 -24.28 -4.18
N GLY A 291 18.12 -23.17 -4.91
CA GLY A 291 18.37 -23.08 -6.35
C GLY A 291 17.11 -23.01 -7.22
N ALA A 292 15.93 -23.34 -6.67
CA ALA A 292 14.66 -23.28 -7.38
C ALA A 292 13.97 -21.94 -7.13
N LYS A 293 13.44 -21.32 -8.18
CA LYS A 293 12.83 -19.99 -8.12
C LYS A 293 11.68 -19.84 -9.10
N MET A 294 10.87 -18.81 -8.90
CA MET A 294 9.86 -18.37 -9.86
C MET A 294 10.49 -18.09 -11.24
N GLY A 295 9.74 -18.32 -12.31
CA GLY A 295 10.24 -18.26 -13.68
C GLY A 295 10.92 -19.54 -14.18
N MET A 296 11.05 -20.57 -13.34
CA MET A 296 11.44 -21.92 -13.77
C MET A 296 10.22 -22.76 -14.13
N THR A 297 10.40 -23.74 -15.00
CA THR A 297 9.40 -24.79 -15.23
C THR A 297 9.38 -25.80 -14.10
N PHE A 298 8.26 -26.52 -13.92
CA PHE A 298 8.18 -27.61 -12.93
C PHE A 298 9.27 -28.67 -13.11
N LYS A 299 9.64 -28.98 -14.36
CA LYS A 299 10.70 -29.95 -14.66
C LYS A 299 12.07 -29.47 -14.17
N GLU A 300 12.36 -28.18 -14.30
CA GLU A 300 13.61 -27.58 -13.80
C GLU A 300 13.63 -27.58 -12.28
N ILE A 301 12.52 -27.19 -11.64
CA ILE A 301 12.37 -27.21 -10.19
C ILE A 301 12.54 -28.64 -9.66
N GLN A 302 11.90 -29.64 -10.28
CA GLN A 302 12.03 -31.04 -9.89
C GLN A 302 13.44 -31.60 -10.04
N LYS A 303 14.25 -31.07 -10.96
CA LYS A 303 15.66 -31.45 -11.09
C LYS A 303 16.49 -30.96 -9.91
N ILE A 304 16.08 -29.86 -9.28
CA ILE A 304 16.79 -29.21 -8.16
C ILE A 304 16.29 -29.75 -6.82
N LEU A 305 14.98 -29.74 -6.60
CA LEU A 305 14.34 -30.11 -5.34
C LEU A 305 13.91 -31.58 -5.26
N GLY A 306 14.00 -32.31 -6.37
CA GLY A 306 13.52 -33.68 -6.48
C GLY A 306 12.03 -33.76 -6.81
N LYS A 307 11.43 -34.92 -6.55
CA LYS A 307 10.02 -35.17 -6.88
C LYS A 307 9.09 -34.44 -5.89
N GLY A 308 8.34 -33.46 -6.38
CA GLY A 308 7.22 -32.82 -5.67
C GLY A 308 5.87 -33.44 -6.01
N GLU A 309 4.81 -32.96 -5.36
CA GLU A 309 3.42 -33.30 -5.68
C GLU A 309 2.83 -32.24 -6.62
N LEU A 310 2.19 -32.67 -7.70
CA LEU A 310 1.53 -31.77 -8.65
C LEU A 310 0.02 -31.79 -8.38
N LEU A 311 -0.51 -30.64 -7.98
CA LEU A 311 -1.92 -30.38 -7.83
C LEU A 311 -2.46 -29.74 -9.12
N ASP A 312 -3.62 -30.22 -9.56
CA ASP A 312 -4.26 -29.81 -10.82
C ASP A 312 -5.65 -29.27 -10.51
N PHE A 313 -5.79 -27.95 -10.60
CA PHE A 313 -7.03 -27.20 -10.38
C PHE A 313 -7.71 -26.79 -11.68
N SER A 314 -7.21 -27.23 -12.84
CA SER A 314 -7.72 -26.81 -14.16
C SER A 314 -9.14 -27.26 -14.45
N ASP A 315 -9.60 -28.32 -13.79
CA ASP A 315 -10.97 -28.86 -13.92
C ASP A 315 -11.94 -28.34 -12.83
N MET A 316 -11.51 -27.42 -11.95
CA MET A 316 -12.43 -26.85 -10.96
C MET A 316 -13.52 -26.00 -11.64
N PRO A 317 -14.76 -26.00 -11.12
CA PRO A 317 -15.86 -25.24 -11.72
C PRO A 317 -15.48 -23.77 -11.91
N TRP A 318 -15.68 -23.27 -13.14
CA TRP A 318 -15.43 -21.89 -13.55
C TRP A 318 -16.01 -20.89 -12.52
N GLY A 319 -15.15 -20.05 -11.95
CA GLY A 319 -15.49 -19.05 -10.93
C GLY A 319 -14.94 -19.31 -9.53
N ILE A 320 -14.29 -20.46 -9.28
CA ILE A 320 -13.69 -20.79 -7.96
C ILE A 320 -12.16 -20.87 -8.02
N ALA A 321 -11.58 -21.29 -9.15
CA ALA A 321 -10.13 -21.34 -9.33
C ALA A 321 -9.62 -20.01 -9.88
N TYR A 322 -8.99 -19.20 -9.02
CA TYR A 322 -8.12 -18.13 -9.46
C TYR A 322 -6.79 -18.74 -9.91
N PRO A 323 -6.20 -18.32 -11.05
CA PRO A 323 -4.86 -18.77 -11.43
C PRO A 323 -3.87 -18.51 -10.28
N PRO A 324 -2.86 -19.37 -10.08
CA PRO A 324 -2.40 -20.44 -10.96
C PRO A 324 -3.21 -21.75 -10.87
N PHE A 325 -3.45 -22.41 -12.02
CA PHE A 325 -4.23 -23.65 -12.11
C PHE A 325 -3.45 -24.92 -11.77
N TYR A 326 -2.12 -24.87 -11.85
CA TYR A 326 -1.26 -26.00 -11.53
C TYR A 326 -0.28 -25.60 -10.45
N ILE A 327 -0.14 -26.44 -9.42
CA ILE A 327 0.70 -26.13 -8.27
C ILE A 327 1.61 -27.31 -7.98
N LEU A 328 2.92 -27.09 -8.08
CA LEU A 328 3.93 -28.05 -7.67
C LEU A 328 4.33 -27.77 -6.22
N THR A 329 4.09 -28.73 -5.32
CA THR A 329 4.31 -28.60 -3.89
C THR A 329 5.47 -29.45 -3.38
N TYR A 330 6.15 -28.94 -2.36
CA TYR A 330 7.25 -29.58 -1.66
C TYR A 330 7.09 -29.41 -0.15
N GLU A 331 7.26 -30.51 0.57
CA GLU A 331 7.11 -30.55 2.02
C GLU A 331 8.46 -30.35 2.72
N PHE A 332 8.52 -29.36 3.60
CA PHE A 332 9.68 -29.02 4.44
C PHE A 332 9.23 -28.95 5.90
N GLY A 333 9.21 -30.11 6.57
CA GLY A 333 8.76 -30.20 7.96
C GLY A 333 7.28 -29.84 8.11
N GLU A 334 6.99 -28.76 8.83
CA GLU A 334 5.63 -28.25 9.06
C GLU A 334 5.14 -27.26 7.99
N PHE A 335 5.95 -27.05 6.93
CA PHE A 335 5.69 -26.05 5.91
C PHE A 335 5.65 -26.68 4.51
N THR A 336 4.86 -26.07 3.64
CA THR A 336 4.78 -26.43 2.23
C THR A 336 5.30 -25.26 1.40
N VAL A 337 6.23 -25.53 0.50
CA VAL A 337 6.64 -24.61 -0.56
C VAL A 337 5.86 -24.94 -1.82
N ARG A 338 5.29 -23.94 -2.45
CA ARG A 338 4.40 -24.05 -3.61
C ARG A 338 4.95 -23.21 -4.76
N PHE A 339 4.99 -23.82 -5.94
CA PHE A 339 5.27 -23.13 -7.20
C PHE A 339 4.03 -23.24 -8.08
N GLY A 340 3.46 -22.10 -8.48
CA GLY A 340 2.25 -22.03 -9.28
C GLY A 340 2.53 -21.70 -10.75
N ALA A 341 1.79 -22.33 -11.66
CA ALA A 341 1.80 -22.00 -13.08
C ALA A 341 0.38 -22.13 -13.68
N ASP A 342 0.10 -21.35 -14.72
CA ASP A 342 -1.18 -21.41 -15.45
C ASP A 342 -1.28 -22.64 -16.36
N GLU A 343 -0.14 -23.23 -16.73
CA GLU A 343 -0.04 -24.42 -17.58
C GLU A 343 0.67 -25.57 -16.86
N LYS A 344 0.29 -26.81 -17.17
CA LYS A 344 0.72 -28.03 -16.46
C LYS A 344 2.23 -28.26 -16.43
N ASP A 345 2.93 -27.82 -17.46
CA ASP A 345 4.41 -27.84 -17.55
C ASP A 345 4.96 -26.41 -17.75
N GLY A 346 4.16 -25.41 -17.34
CA GLY A 346 4.39 -24.00 -17.59
C GLY A 346 5.56 -23.42 -16.80
N VAL A 347 5.91 -22.19 -17.17
CA VAL A 347 6.81 -21.35 -16.38
C VAL A 347 6.06 -20.86 -15.16
N THR A 348 6.68 -21.02 -13.99
CA THR A 348 6.06 -20.62 -12.73
C THR A 348 5.93 -19.10 -12.61
N THR A 349 4.76 -18.66 -12.19
CA THR A 349 4.36 -17.26 -12.01
C THR A 349 4.05 -16.93 -10.55
N GLU A 350 4.00 -17.93 -9.68
CA GLU A 350 3.83 -17.77 -8.24
C GLU A 350 4.83 -18.65 -7.48
N LEU A 351 5.36 -18.12 -6.39
CA LEU A 351 6.09 -18.86 -5.37
C LEU A 351 5.57 -18.43 -3.99
N ASP A 352 5.15 -19.41 -3.20
CA ASP A 352 4.68 -19.17 -1.85
C ASP A 352 5.10 -20.26 -0.87
N ILE A 353 5.12 -19.92 0.42
CA ILE A 353 5.46 -20.80 1.52
C ILE A 353 4.33 -20.69 2.55
N ARG A 354 3.74 -21.82 2.96
CA ARG A 354 2.62 -21.82 3.92
C ARG A 354 2.84 -22.84 5.02
N ARG A 355 2.32 -22.56 6.22
CA ARG A 355 2.19 -23.56 7.27
C ARG A 355 1.14 -24.60 6.88
N ARG A 356 1.39 -25.88 7.20
CA ARG A 356 0.38 -26.93 7.06
C ARG A 356 -0.66 -26.83 8.18
N TYR A 357 -1.93 -26.97 7.82
CA TYR A 357 -3.03 -27.16 8.76
C TYR A 357 -3.35 -28.64 8.97
#